data_AF-A0A920KQI7-F1
#
_entry.id   AF-A0A920KQI7-F1
#
_cell.length_a   1.000
_cell.length_b   1.000
_cell.length_c   1.000
_cell.angle_alpha   90.00
_cell.angle_beta   90.00
_cell.angle_gamma   90.00
#
_symmetry.space_group_name_H-M   'P 1'
#
loop_
_entity.id
_entity.type
_entity.pdbx_description
1 polymer ?
#
loop_
_entity_poly.entity_id
_entity_poly.type
_entity_poly.pdbx_seq_one_letter_code
_entity_poly.pdbx_strand_id
1 'polypeptide(L)' 'MFEGRDRQTGDLKWTATEFDLVFGSNSELRSVVEFYAFDESRQRFIKDFASAWTKVMDADRFDIEDSGNVVVSVAQ' A
#
# COMPACT_ATOMS: atom_id res chain seq x y z
N MET A 1 16.03 -10.01 11.37
CA MET A 1 16.06 -10.57 10.00
C MET A 1 15.68 -12.03 10.12
N PHE A 2 14.73 -12.47 9.31
CA PHE A 2 14.13 -13.81 9.34
C PHE A 2 14.40 -14.54 8.03
N GLU A 3 14.45 -15.86 8.11
CA GLU A 3 14.71 -16.74 6.99
C GLU A 3 13.47 -17.58 6.70
N GLY A 4 12.89 -17.40 5.52
CA GLY A 4 11.84 -18.24 4.98
C GLY A 4 12.47 -19.44 4.28
N ARG A 5 12.39 -20.61 4.93
CA ARG A 5 12.88 -21.87 4.37
C ARG A 5 11.75 -22.68 3.76
N ASP A 6 12.04 -23.40 2.69
CA ASP A 6 11.09 -24.35 2.14
C ASP A 6 10.81 -25.46 3.17
N ARG A 7 9.53 -25.78 3.39
CA ARG A 7 9.13 -26.73 4.44
C ARG A 7 9.54 -28.17 4.11
N GLN A 8 9.73 -28.50 2.83
CA GLN A 8 10.06 -29.85 2.39
C GLN A 8 11.57 -30.05 2.27
N THR A 9 12.30 -29.07 1.71
CA THR A 9 13.74 -29.21 1.45
C THR A 9 14.63 -28.56 2.50
N GLY A 10 14.11 -27.61 3.28
CA GLY A 10 14.90 -26.83 4.25
C GLY A 10 15.76 -25.73 3.61
N ASP A 11 15.70 -25.61 2.28
CA ASP A 11 16.46 -24.61 1.53
C ASP A 11 15.97 -23.20 1.84
N LEU A 12 16.92 -22.27 1.92
CA LEU A 12 16.61 -20.86 2.11
C LEU A 12 15.95 -20.32 0.84
N LYS A 13 14.68 -19.92 0.93
CA LYS A 13 13.90 -19.40 -0.19
C LYS A 13 13.76 -17.88 -0.13
N TRP A 14 13.58 -17.33 1.07
CA TRP A 14 13.32 -15.91 1.28
C TRP A 14 14.05 -15.38 2.50
N THR A 15 14.38 -14.10 2.49
CA THR A 15 14.85 -13.36 3.66
C THR A 15 13.91 -12.17 3.87
N ALA A 16 13.42 -11.99 5.10
CA ALA A 16 12.42 -10.99 5.42
C ALA A 16 12.75 -10.26 6.72
N THR A 17 12.19 -9.07 6.91
CA THR A 17 12.27 -8.31 8.17
C THR A 17 10.93 -8.36 8.92
N GLU A 18 10.88 -7.78 10.12
CA GLU A 18 9.62 -7.65 10.88
C GLU A 18 8.57 -6.86 10.08
N PHE A 19 9.01 -5.85 9.32
CA PHE A 19 8.14 -5.03 8.48
C PHE A 19 7.50 -5.81 7.33
N ASP A 20 8.14 -6.89 6.87
CA ASP A 20 7.55 -7.75 5.82
C ASP A 20 6.59 -8.77 6.43
N LEU A 21 6.93 -9.31 7.61
CA LEU A 21 6.13 -10.36 8.25
C LEU A 21 4.86 -9.84 8.93
N VAL A 22 4.81 -8.56 9.32
CA VAL A 22 3.63 -7.94 9.95
C VAL A 22 2.38 -8.02 9.06
N PHE A 23 2.57 -7.98 7.74
CA PHE A 23 1.52 -8.13 6.73
C PHE A 23 0.86 -9.50 6.75
N GLY A 24 1.56 -10.54 7.24
CA GLY A 24 1.02 -11.89 7.35
C GLY A 24 0.55 -12.29 8.76
N SER A 25 0.92 -11.53 9.80
CA SER A 25 0.65 -11.84 11.20
C SER A 25 -0.49 -11.00 11.81
N ASN A 26 -0.75 -9.80 11.30
CA ASN A 26 -1.90 -8.98 11.69
C ASN A 26 -3.11 -9.30 10.79
N SER A 27 -4.27 -9.60 11.39
CA SER A 27 -5.48 -10.02 10.65
C SER A 27 -6.01 -8.97 9.69
N GLU A 28 -5.93 -7.68 10.05
CA GLU A 28 -6.41 -6.59 9.19
C GLU A 28 -5.48 -6.41 8.00
N LEU A 29 -4.17 -6.33 8.24
CA LEU A 29 -3.18 -6.20 7.14
C LEU A 29 -3.19 -7.41 6.22
N ARG A 30 -3.38 -8.61 6.78
CA ARG A 30 -3.48 -9.85 6.01
C ARG A 30 -4.67 -9.83 5.06
N SER A 31 -5.82 -9.32 5.49
CA SER A 31 -7.01 -9.24 4.62
C SER A 31 -6.77 -8.33 3.40
N VAL A 32 -6.04 -7.23 3.58
CA VAL A 32 -5.65 -6.32 2.49
C VAL A 32 -4.66 -7.01 1.55
N VAL A 33 -3.69 -7.75 2.09
CA VAL A 33 -2.72 -8.52 1.30
C VAL A 33 -3.42 -9.60 0.49
N GLU A 34 -4.35 -10.34 1.08
CA GLU A 34 -5.14 -11.38 0.40
C GLU A 34 -5.98 -10.79 -0.73
N PHE A 35 -6.54 -9.58 -0.52
CA PHE A 35 -7.25 -8.86 -1.58
C PHE A 35 -6.36 -8.56 -2.79
N TYR A 36 -5.13 -8.10 -2.58
CA TYR A 36 -4.20 -7.80 -3.67
C TYR A 36 -3.50 -9.04 -4.26
N ALA A 37 -3.41 -10.13 -3.49
CA ALA A 37 -2.83 -11.40 -3.93
C ALA A 37 -3.79 -12.22 -4.82
N PHE A 38 -5.06 -11.83 -4.94
CA PHE A 38 -6.02 -12.46 -5.83
C PHE A 38 -5.67 -12.23 -7.31
N ASP A 39 -5.84 -13.25 -8.16
CA ASP A 39 -5.37 -13.24 -9.56
C ASP A 39 -5.88 -12.04 -10.39
N GLU A 40 -7.14 -11.62 -10.17
CA GLU A 40 -7.74 -10.50 -10.89
C GLU A 40 -7.36 -9.12 -10.33
N SER A 41 -6.73 -9.07 -9.15
CA SER A 41 -6.37 -7.82 -8.47
C SER A 41 -5.10 -7.17 -9.01
N ARG A 42 -4.37 -7.80 -9.94
CA ARG A 42 -3.08 -7.29 -10.45
C ARG A 42 -3.17 -5.89 -11.06
N GLN A 43 -4.16 -5.64 -11.93
CA GLN A 43 -4.32 -4.32 -12.56
C GLN A 43 -4.72 -3.26 -11.54
N ARG A 44 -5.57 -3.64 -10.59
CA ARG A 44 -6.01 -2.77 -9.50
C ARG A 44 -4.85 -2.42 -8.56
N PHE A 45 -4.02 -3.39 -8.20
CA PHE A 45 -2.81 -3.16 -7.42
C PHE A 45 -1.90 -2.12 -8.06
N ILE A 46 -1.64 -2.23 -9.37
CA ILE A 46 -0.77 -1.26 -10.08
C ILE A 46 -1.39 0.14 -10.03
N LYS A 47 -2.69 0.26 -10.29
CA LYS A 47 -3.39 1.56 -10.28
C LYS A 47 -3.40 2.18 -8.88
N ASP A 48 -3.71 1.38 -7.86
CA ASP A 48 -3.81 1.84 -6.48
C ASP A 48 -2.42 2.20 -5.93
N PHE A 49 -1.38 1.44 -6.29
CA PHE A 49 0.01 1.77 -5.96
C PHE A 49 0.46 3.08 -6.60
N ALA A 50 0.20 3.28 -7.90
CA ALA A 50 0.56 4.52 -8.60
C ALA A 50 -0.17 5.73 -7.99
N SER A 51 -1.46 5.60 -7.69
CA SER A 51 -2.25 6.64 -7.03
C SER A 51 -1.70 7.00 -5.66
N ALA A 52 -1.37 6.00 -4.83
CA ALA A 52 -0.78 6.22 -3.52
C ALA A 52 0.59 6.90 -3.61
N TRP A 53 1.42 6.52 -4.59
CA TRP A 53 2.71 7.15 -4.83
C TRP A 53 2.57 8.62 -5.21
N THR A 54 1.70 8.93 -6.17
CA THR A 54 1.40 10.32 -6.57
C THR A 54 0.91 11.14 -5.38
N LYS A 55 0.00 10.58 -4.57
CA LYS A 55 -0.48 11.24 -3.35
C LYS A 55 0.65 11.59 -2.38
N VAL A 56 1.63 10.70 -2.20
CA VAL A 56 2.80 10.97 -1.33
C VAL A 56 3.69 12.04 -1.93
N MET A 57 3.88 12.04 -3.25
CA MET A 57 4.70 13.05 -3.95
C MET A 57 4.07 14.44 -3.93
N ASP A 58 2.74 14.52 -4.00
CA ASP A 58 1.99 15.77 -3.94
C ASP A 58 1.70 16.23 -2.50
N ALA A 59 2.04 15.44 -1.48
CA ALA A 59 1.73 15.75 -0.08
C ALA A 59 2.41 17.02 0.47
N ASP A 60 3.46 17.51 -0.19
CA ASP A 60 4.16 18.75 0.14
C ASP A 60 3.79 19.92 -0.82
N ARG A 61 2.88 19.69 -1.77
CA ARG A 61 2.44 20.66 -2.78
C ARG A 61 1.22 21.47 -2.31
N PHE A 62 1.38 22.20 -1.20
CA PHE A 62 0.35 23.11 -0.67
C PHE A 62 0.00 24.28 -1.63
N ASP A 63 0.82 24.51 -2.65
CA ASP A 63 0.62 25.51 -3.70
C ASP A 63 -0.46 25.12 -4.73
N ILE A 64 -0.83 23.83 -4.79
CA ILE A 64 -1.82 23.30 -5.75
C ILE A 64 -3.23 23.20 -5.12
N GLU A 65 -3.36 23.33 -3.79
CA GLU A 65 -4.65 23.10 -3.09
C GLU A 65 -5.70 24.21 -3.29
N ASP A 66 -5.36 25.38 -3.82
CA ASP A 66 -6.30 26.50 -3.96
C ASP A 66 -7.02 26.55 -5.32
N SER A 67 -7.72 25.48 -5.69
CA SER A 67 -8.62 25.51 -6.87
C SER A 67 -9.95 24.77 -6.70
N GLY A 68 -10.29 24.34 -5.47
CA GLY A 68 -11.49 23.54 -5.21
C GLY A 68 -12.40 24.00 -4.07
N ASN A 69 -12.01 24.98 -3.25
CA ASN A 69 -12.77 25.34 -2.03
C ASN A 69 -13.03 26.85 -1.81
N VAL A 70 -12.91 27.69 -2.86
CA VAL A 70 -13.08 29.15 -2.74
C VAL A 70 -14.55 29.62 -2.80
N VAL A 71 -15.55 28.74 -2.95
CA VAL A 71 -16.95 29.17 -3.08
C VAL A 71 -17.90 28.57 -2.04
N VAL A 72 -17.53 28.59 -0.76
CA VAL A 72 -18.54 28.57 0.33
C VAL A 72 -18.15 29.50 1.47
N SER A 73 -18.00 30.79 1.18
CA SER A 73 -18.30 31.81 2.18
C SER A 73 -18.55 33.18 1.54
N VAL A 74 -19.66 33.79 1.95
CA VAL A 74 -20.02 35.20 1.83
C VAL A 74 -20.58 35.68 0.48
N ALA A 75 -21.91 35.61 0.31
CA ALA A 75 -22.73 36.73 -0.18
C ALA A 75 -24.24 36.43 -0.06
N GLN A 76 -24.91 37.20 0.82
CA GLN A 76 -26.36 37.46 0.97
C GLN A 76 -27.32 36.30 1.30
#